data_AF-A0A218XHG2-F1
#
_entry.id   AF-A0A218XHG2-F1
#
_cell.length_a   1.000
_cell.length_b   1.000
_cell.length_c   1.000
_cell.angle_alpha   90.00
_cell.angle_beta   90.00
_cell.angle_gamma   90.00
#
_symmetry.space_group_name_H-M   'P 1'
#
loop_
_entity.id
_entity.type
_entity.pdbx_description
1 polymer ?
#
loop_
_entity_poly.entity_id
_entity_poly.type
_entity_poly.pdbx_seq_one_letter_code
_entity_poly.pdbx_strand_id
1 'polypeptide(L)'
;MGLGLTEDQRLGLGPGGDLTVRLGPRGDLTMELDPTEDQRLGLSPVGDLMMGLGTTEDERLGLGPVGELTMRLGPTEDESLGLGPVGDLTMGLDPTVDKRLGIGPVGDITMGLGPTVDQRLGLGPVGDLTVGLDPTEDKRLGLALWEN
;
A
#
# COMPACT_ATOMS: atom_id res chain seq x y z
N MET A 1 12.65 19.52 20.58
CA MET A 1 12.73 18.25 21.32
C MET A 1 12.81 17.16 20.27
N GLY A 2 14.01 16.63 20.03
CA GLY A 2 14.23 15.58 19.04
C GLY A 2 13.98 14.23 19.70
N LEU A 3 13.05 13.45 19.16
CA LEU A 3 12.86 12.06 19.57
C LEU A 3 14.00 11.23 18.98
N GLY A 4 14.67 10.43 19.82
CA GLY A 4 15.79 9.59 19.41
C GLY A 4 15.37 8.58 18.34
N LEU A 5 16.19 8.45 17.30
CA LEU A 5 15.95 7.61 16.13
C LEU A 5 16.48 6.19 16.35
N THR A 6 15.76 5.40 17.12
CA THR A 6 15.82 3.94 17.13
C THR A 6 14.49 3.50 17.74
N GLU A 7 13.92 2.38 17.28
CA GLU A 7 12.75 1.67 17.84
C GLU A 7 11.45 1.80 17.03
N ASP A 8 10.92 0.63 16.69
CA ASP A 8 9.64 0.33 16.05
C ASP A 8 8.55 1.34 16.38
N GLN A 9 8.13 2.11 15.38
CA GLN A 9 7.05 3.07 15.56
C GLN A 9 5.71 2.35 15.39
N ARG A 10 4.95 2.20 16.49
CA ARG A 10 3.57 1.70 16.48
C ARG A 10 2.59 2.87 16.57
N LEU A 11 1.82 3.11 15.52
CA LEU A 11 0.76 4.12 15.49
C LEU A 11 -0.58 3.42 15.34
N GLY A 12 -1.43 3.55 16.38
CA GLY A 12 -2.84 3.17 16.34
C GLY A 12 -3.69 4.43 16.40
N LEU A 13 -4.48 4.69 15.37
CA LEU A 13 -5.33 5.88 15.27
C LEU A 13 -6.78 5.44 15.25
N GLY A 14 -7.56 5.97 16.20
CA GLY A 14 -8.97 5.66 16.35
C GLY A 14 -9.85 6.26 15.24
N PRO A 15 -11.13 5.88 15.20
CA PRO A 15 -12.05 6.27 14.13
C PRO A 15 -12.33 7.77 14.11
N GLY A 16 -12.21 8.39 12.92
CA GLY A 16 -12.75 9.73 12.64
C GLY A 16 -11.80 10.70 11.92
N GLY A 17 -12.16 11.04 10.67
CA GLY A 17 -11.66 12.18 9.90
C GLY A 17 -10.49 11.91 8.94
N ASP A 18 -10.23 12.89 8.06
CA ASP A 18 -9.13 12.89 7.08
C ASP A 18 -7.77 12.68 7.75
N LEU A 19 -7.17 11.51 7.53
CA LEU A 19 -5.84 11.22 8.05
C LEU A 19 -4.78 11.64 7.04
N THR A 20 -3.86 12.55 7.41
CA THR A 20 -2.64 12.82 6.65
C THR A 20 -1.40 12.63 7.50
N VAL A 21 -0.63 11.58 7.24
CA VAL A 21 0.64 11.29 7.93
C VAL A 21 1.80 11.40 6.96
N ARG A 22 2.83 12.16 7.36
CA ARG A 22 4.11 12.27 6.65
C ARG A 22 5.26 12.00 7.60
N LEU A 23 5.94 10.87 7.41
CA LEU A 23 7.05 10.46 8.25
C LEU A 23 8.38 10.52 7.50
N GLY A 24 9.43 10.90 8.24
CA GLY A 24 10.80 11.02 7.77
C GLY A 24 11.54 9.68 7.77
N PRO A 25 12.78 9.65 7.27
CA PRO A 25 13.50 8.41 7.05
C PRO A 25 13.95 7.77 8.37
N ARG A 26 13.99 6.43 8.37
CA ARG A 26 14.75 5.53 9.26
C ARG A 26 13.94 4.86 10.38
N GLY A 27 13.65 3.58 10.18
CA GLY A 27 13.16 2.65 11.20
C GLY A 27 12.20 1.62 10.61
N ASP A 28 11.81 0.67 11.46
CA ASP A 28 10.70 -0.24 11.20
C ASP A 28 9.42 0.44 11.68
N LEU A 29 8.37 0.40 10.87
CA LEU A 29 7.16 1.16 11.09
C LEU A 29 5.97 0.20 11.04
N THR A 30 5.18 0.16 12.10
CA THR A 30 3.94 -0.60 12.14
C THR A 30 2.77 0.35 12.37
N MET A 31 1.82 0.39 11.45
CA MET A 31 0.59 1.16 11.62
C MET A 31 -0.64 0.28 11.53
N GLU A 32 -1.61 0.54 12.40
CA GLU A 32 -2.94 -0.03 12.34
C GLU A 32 -3.94 1.13 12.40
N LEU A 33 -4.73 1.26 11.35
CA LEU A 33 -5.69 2.36 11.21
C LEU A 33 -7.11 1.80 11.20
N ASP A 34 -7.95 2.37 12.06
CA ASP A 34 -9.37 2.06 12.14
C ASP A 34 -10.15 2.62 10.92
N PRO A 35 -11.38 2.15 10.69
CA PRO A 35 -12.24 2.64 9.61
C PRO A 35 -12.39 4.17 9.59
N THR A 36 -12.19 4.77 8.42
CA THR A 36 -12.31 6.21 8.20
C THR A 36 -13.00 6.49 6.85
N GLU A 37 -13.51 7.71 6.64
CA GLU A 37 -14.06 8.12 5.33
C GLU A 37 -12.93 8.32 4.31
N ASP A 38 -11.96 9.19 4.61
CA ASP A 38 -10.84 9.53 3.73
C ASP A 38 -9.47 9.29 4.40
N GLN A 39 -8.61 8.50 3.76
CA GLN A 39 -7.25 8.25 4.25
C GLN A 39 -6.18 8.65 3.24
N ARG A 40 -5.20 9.47 3.66
CA ARG A 40 -4.07 9.93 2.83
C ARG A 40 -2.73 9.72 3.51
N LEU A 41 -1.89 8.85 2.97
CA LEU A 41 -0.58 8.57 3.56
C LEU A 41 0.56 8.94 2.62
N GLY A 42 1.62 9.58 3.15
CA GLY A 42 2.81 9.94 2.40
C GLY A 42 4.10 9.61 3.16
N LEU A 43 4.70 8.44 2.91
CA LEU A 43 5.90 8.03 3.67
C LEU A 43 7.20 8.25 2.87
N SER A 44 8.24 8.69 3.57
CA SER A 44 9.62 8.81 3.05
C SER A 44 10.36 7.47 3.22
N PRO A 45 11.63 7.33 2.76
CA PRO A 45 12.30 6.04 2.73
C PRO A 45 12.32 5.31 4.08
N VAL A 46 11.84 4.08 4.09
CA VAL A 46 11.71 3.24 5.29
C VAL A 46 12.42 1.91 5.07
N GLY A 47 12.93 1.31 6.16
CA GLY A 47 13.51 -0.02 6.12
C GLY A 47 12.40 -1.04 5.92
N ASP A 48 11.70 -1.34 7.02
CA ASP A 48 10.58 -2.27 7.00
C ASP A 48 9.27 -1.55 7.36
N LEU A 49 8.22 -1.76 6.56
CA LEU A 49 6.90 -1.19 6.76
C LEU A 49 5.86 -2.29 6.90
N MET A 50 5.16 -2.30 8.03
CA MET A 50 3.96 -3.10 8.24
C MET A 50 2.75 -2.17 8.40
N MET A 51 1.70 -2.41 7.61
CA MET A 51 0.49 -1.61 7.68
C MET A 51 -0.77 -2.47 7.60
N GLY A 52 -1.72 -2.22 8.50
CA GLY A 52 -3.07 -2.75 8.45
C GLY A 52 -4.09 -1.62 8.38
N LEU A 53 -4.84 -1.52 7.28
CA LEU A 53 -5.89 -0.52 7.11
C LEU A 53 -7.26 -1.19 7.22
N GLY A 54 -8.14 -0.58 8.00
CA GLY A 54 -9.55 -0.99 8.12
C GLY A 54 -10.38 -0.65 6.88
N THR A 55 -11.70 -0.75 7.01
CA THR A 55 -12.64 -0.39 5.94
C THR A 55 -12.66 1.11 5.71
N THR A 56 -12.44 1.57 4.49
CA THR A 56 -12.37 3.00 4.14
C THR A 56 -13.25 3.30 2.92
N GLU A 57 -13.80 4.51 2.76
CA GLU A 57 -14.47 4.87 1.50
C GLU A 57 -13.42 5.22 0.44
N ASP A 58 -12.53 6.18 0.73
CA ASP A 58 -11.46 6.62 -0.15
C ASP A 58 -10.07 6.46 0.49
N GLU A 59 -9.22 5.60 -0.10
CA GLU A 59 -7.85 5.40 0.36
C GLU A 59 -6.82 5.86 -0.67
N ARG A 60 -5.87 6.71 -0.25
CA ARG A 60 -4.75 7.15 -1.09
C ARG A 60 -3.41 7.04 -0.37
N LEU A 61 -2.54 6.20 -0.91
CA LEU A 61 -1.23 5.93 -0.33
C LEU A 61 -0.11 6.30 -1.31
N GLY A 62 0.88 7.05 -0.83
CA GLY A 62 2.11 7.37 -1.55
C GLY A 62 3.32 6.96 -0.73
N LEU A 63 4.02 5.89 -1.13
CA LEU A 63 5.23 5.44 -0.45
C LEU A 63 6.47 5.75 -1.30
N GLY A 64 7.49 6.28 -0.63
CA GLY A 64 8.83 6.38 -1.20
C GLY A 64 9.53 5.02 -1.28
N PRO A 65 10.86 5.01 -1.47
CA PRO A 65 11.66 3.80 -1.48
C PRO A 65 11.52 2.99 -0.18
N VAL A 66 11.20 1.70 -0.26
CA VAL A 66 11.06 0.82 0.92
C VAL A 66 11.94 -0.42 0.77
N GLY A 67 12.54 -0.90 1.86
CA GLY A 67 13.23 -2.19 1.88
C GLY A 67 12.23 -3.33 1.79
N GLU A 68 11.47 -3.54 2.86
CA GLU A 68 10.40 -4.53 2.94
C GLU A 68 9.05 -3.85 3.23
N LEU A 69 8.04 -4.15 2.41
CA LEU A 69 6.68 -3.61 2.57
C LEU A 69 5.69 -4.75 2.76
N THR A 70 5.12 -4.86 3.95
CA THR A 70 3.97 -5.71 4.25
C THR A 70 2.73 -4.87 4.49
N MET A 71 1.70 -5.06 3.67
CA MET A 71 0.45 -4.29 3.77
C MET A 71 -0.78 -5.19 3.72
N ARG A 72 -1.78 -4.86 4.52
CA ARG A 72 -3.10 -5.49 4.45
C ARG A 72 -4.18 -4.42 4.47
N LEU A 73 -4.95 -4.36 3.40
CA LEU A 73 -6.02 -3.39 3.21
C LEU A 73 -7.35 -4.09 3.36
N GLY A 74 -8.22 -3.50 4.18
CA GLY A 74 -9.59 -3.92 4.34
C GLY A 74 -10.47 -3.53 3.14
N PRO A 75 -11.76 -3.87 3.18
CA PRO A 75 -12.70 -3.51 2.12
C PRO A 75 -12.82 -2.00 1.93
N THR A 76 -12.71 -1.53 0.68
CA THR A 76 -12.71 -0.09 0.35
C THR A 76 -13.53 0.19 -0.92
N GLU A 77 -14.08 1.39 -1.09
CA GLU A 77 -14.77 1.76 -2.34
C GLU A 77 -13.77 2.20 -3.42
N ASP A 78 -12.94 3.22 -3.19
CA ASP A 78 -11.86 3.65 -4.10
C ASP A 78 -10.48 3.56 -3.41
N GLU A 79 -9.61 2.72 -3.93
CA GLU A 79 -8.25 2.54 -3.46
C GLU A 79 -7.23 2.98 -4.52
N SER A 80 -6.36 3.93 -4.16
CA SER A 80 -5.29 4.44 -5.02
C SER A 80 -3.92 4.40 -4.33
N LEU A 81 -3.05 3.52 -4.79
CA LEU A 81 -1.74 3.26 -4.21
C LEU A 81 -0.62 3.61 -5.20
N GLY A 82 0.36 4.39 -4.75
CA GLY A 82 1.57 4.75 -5.48
C GLY A 82 2.81 4.37 -4.69
N LEU A 83 3.53 3.34 -5.14
CA LEU A 83 4.73 2.84 -4.50
C LEU A 83 5.97 3.21 -5.31
N GLY A 84 6.98 3.74 -4.63
CA GLY A 84 8.32 3.92 -5.18
C GLY A 84 9.06 2.59 -5.37
N PRO A 85 10.40 2.64 -5.50
CA PRO A 85 11.21 1.43 -5.55
C PRO A 85 11.09 0.62 -4.25
N VAL A 86 10.72 -0.66 -4.35
CA VAL A 86 10.61 -1.54 -3.18
C VAL A 86 11.60 -2.70 -3.32
N GLY A 87 12.22 -3.16 -2.23
CA GLY A 87 12.96 -4.42 -2.25
C GLY A 87 11.97 -5.58 -2.40
N ASP A 88 11.24 -5.83 -1.33
CA ASP A 88 10.23 -6.90 -1.25
C ASP A 88 8.87 -6.34 -0.88
N LEU A 89 7.85 -6.67 -1.67
CA LEU A 89 6.47 -6.23 -1.48
C LEU A 89 5.57 -7.42 -1.19
N THR A 90 4.92 -7.44 -0.03
CA THR A 90 3.84 -8.36 0.33
C THR A 90 2.57 -7.57 0.61
N MET A 91 1.50 -7.83 -0.13
CA MET A 91 0.24 -7.10 -0.01
C MET A 91 -0.97 -8.03 -0.02
N GLY A 92 -1.91 -7.83 0.90
CA GLY A 92 -3.22 -8.49 0.90
C GLY A 92 -4.32 -7.45 0.79
N LEU A 93 -5.14 -7.56 -0.25
CA LEU A 93 -6.22 -6.62 -0.52
C LEU A 93 -7.56 -7.33 -0.42
N ASP A 94 -8.41 -6.86 0.47
CA ASP A 94 -9.81 -7.30 0.61
C ASP A 94 -10.69 -6.74 -0.55
N PRO A 95 -11.98 -7.11 -0.63
CA PRO A 95 -12.86 -6.70 -1.72
C PRO A 95 -12.96 -5.19 -1.89
N THR A 96 -12.83 -4.69 -3.12
CA THR A 96 -12.87 -3.25 -3.43
C THR A 96 -13.73 -3.00 -4.67
N VAL A 97 -14.38 -1.84 -4.79
CA VAL A 97 -15.10 -1.48 -6.02
C VAL A 97 -14.11 -1.03 -7.09
N ASP A 98 -13.31 -0.01 -6.80
CA ASP A 98 -12.31 0.57 -7.71
C ASP A 98 -10.91 0.52 -7.10
N LYS A 99 -9.96 -0.08 -7.80
CA LYS A 99 -8.58 -0.22 -7.33
C LYS A 99 -7.57 0.23 -8.38
N ARG A 100 -6.65 1.11 -7.98
CA ARG A 100 -5.56 1.65 -8.79
C ARG A 100 -4.23 1.53 -8.06
N LEU A 101 -3.40 0.61 -8.52
CA LEU A 101 -2.08 0.37 -7.94
C LEU A 101 -0.99 0.68 -8.97
N GLY A 102 -0.12 1.63 -8.65
CA GLY A 102 1.06 2.01 -9.41
C GLY A 102 2.31 1.69 -8.60
N ILE A 103 3.09 0.71 -9.04
CA ILE A 103 4.29 0.23 -8.34
C ILE A 103 5.51 0.54 -9.18
N GLY A 104 6.52 1.15 -8.57
CA GLY A 104 7.83 1.36 -9.18
C GLY A 104 8.60 0.05 -9.40
N PRO A 105 9.93 0.14 -9.62
CA PRO A 105 10.78 -1.03 -9.71
C PRO A 105 10.76 -1.82 -8.39
N VAL A 106 10.55 -3.12 -8.45
CA VAL A 106 10.56 -4.00 -7.26
C VAL A 106 11.46 -5.20 -7.48
N GLY A 107 12.10 -5.69 -6.41
CA GLY A 107 12.72 -7.02 -6.41
C GLY A 107 11.63 -8.08 -6.52
N ASP A 108 10.99 -8.39 -5.40
CA ASP A 108 9.96 -9.43 -5.33
C ASP A 108 8.61 -8.85 -4.94
N ILE A 109 7.55 -9.27 -5.65
CA ILE A 109 6.16 -8.87 -5.40
C ILE A 109 5.34 -10.12 -5.10
N THR A 110 4.64 -10.09 -3.96
CA THR A 110 3.61 -11.05 -3.56
C THR A 110 2.32 -10.30 -3.25
N MET A 111 1.27 -10.52 -4.04
CA MET A 111 -0.03 -9.89 -3.85
C MET A 111 -1.15 -10.93 -3.74
N GLY A 112 -2.03 -10.76 -2.75
CA GLY A 112 -3.32 -11.44 -2.67
C GLY A 112 -4.43 -10.43 -2.97
N LEU A 113 -5.23 -10.69 -4.00
CA LEU A 113 -6.29 -9.78 -4.44
C LEU A 113 -7.65 -10.45 -4.27
N GLY A 114 -8.45 -9.86 -3.38
CA GLY A 114 -9.86 -10.19 -3.23
C GLY A 114 -10.70 -9.76 -4.44
N PRO A 115 -11.98 -10.16 -4.47
CA PRO A 115 -12.91 -9.82 -5.55
C PRO A 115 -13.02 -8.30 -5.71
N THR A 116 -12.66 -7.77 -6.88
CA THR A 116 -12.64 -6.33 -7.17
C THR A 116 -13.42 -6.00 -8.44
N VAL A 117 -14.37 -5.07 -8.44
CA VAL A 117 -15.17 -4.80 -9.66
C VAL A 117 -14.29 -4.25 -10.79
N ASP A 118 -13.46 -3.25 -10.47
CA ASP A 118 -12.56 -2.60 -11.42
C ASP A 118 -11.15 -2.50 -10.84
N GLN A 119 -10.21 -3.25 -11.45
CA GLN A 119 -8.81 -3.24 -11.03
C GLN A 119 -7.87 -2.76 -12.13
N ARG A 120 -7.03 -1.78 -11.78
CA ARG A 120 -5.93 -1.27 -12.60
C ARG A 120 -4.62 -1.41 -11.85
N LEU A 121 -3.71 -2.18 -12.44
CA LEU A 121 -2.36 -2.38 -11.93
C LEU A 121 -1.36 -1.89 -12.96
N GLY A 122 -0.45 -1.02 -12.57
CA GLY A 122 0.73 -0.61 -13.32
C GLY A 122 1.98 -0.98 -12.54
N LEU A 123 2.82 -1.84 -13.11
CA LEU A 123 4.06 -2.30 -12.48
C LEU A 123 5.27 -1.79 -13.27
N GLY A 124 6.27 -1.30 -12.56
CA GLY A 124 7.61 -1.09 -13.08
C GLY A 124 8.35 -2.43 -13.25
N PRO A 125 9.67 -2.38 -13.51
CA PRO A 125 10.50 -3.57 -13.56
C PRO A 125 10.39 -4.38 -12.27
N VAL A 126 9.90 -5.60 -12.37
CA VAL A 126 9.82 -6.55 -11.24
C VAL A 126 10.77 -7.72 -11.50
N GLY A 127 11.45 -8.19 -10.46
CA GLY A 127 12.18 -9.45 -10.48
C GLY A 127 11.20 -10.61 -10.53
N ASP A 128 10.61 -10.95 -9.38
CA ASP A 128 9.61 -12.02 -9.27
C ASP A 128 8.22 -11.47 -8.90
N LEU A 129 7.19 -11.93 -9.59
CA LEU A 129 5.80 -11.52 -9.38
C LEU A 129 4.91 -12.74 -9.09
N THR A 130 4.38 -12.78 -7.86
CA THR A 130 3.37 -13.75 -7.41
C THR A 130 2.07 -13.03 -7.11
N VAL A 131 0.99 -13.45 -7.78
CA VAL A 131 -0.34 -12.87 -7.58
C VAL A 131 -1.36 -13.99 -7.34
N GLY A 132 -1.95 -14.02 -6.14
CA GLY A 132 -3.11 -14.82 -5.81
C GLY A 132 -4.40 -14.04 -6.08
N LEU A 133 -5.32 -14.63 -6.84
CA LEU A 133 -6.58 -13.98 -7.23
C LEU A 133 -7.76 -14.80 -6.76
N ASP A 134 -8.71 -14.16 -6.09
CA ASP A 134 -10.07 -14.68 -5.94
C ASP A 134 -10.91 -14.39 -7.21
N PRO A 135 -12.03 -15.09 -7.45
CA PRO A 135 -12.86 -14.90 -8.64
C PRO A 135 -13.37 -13.46 -8.72
N THR A 136 -13.35 -12.87 -9.91
CA THR A 136 -13.63 -11.44 -10.11
C THR A 136 -14.26 -11.22 -11.49
N GLU A 137 -15.17 -10.26 -11.59
CA GLU A 137 -15.99 -10.02 -12.78
C GLU A 137 -15.28 -9.24 -13.90
N ASP A 138 -14.35 -8.33 -13.59
CA ASP A 138 -13.59 -7.58 -14.61
C ASP A 138 -12.16 -7.23 -14.13
N LYS A 139 -11.14 -7.53 -14.96
CA LYS A 139 -9.72 -7.31 -14.62
C LYS A 139 -8.97 -6.73 -15.81
N ARG A 140 -8.31 -5.58 -15.63
CA ARG A 140 -7.39 -4.99 -16.63
C ARG A 140 -5.99 -4.86 -16.06
N LEU A 141 -5.21 -5.93 -16.19
CA LEU A 141 -3.78 -5.92 -15.92
C LEU A 141 -3.06 -5.21 -17.07
N GLY A 142 -2.77 -3.92 -16.89
CA GLY A 142 -1.95 -3.15 -17.80
C GLY A 142 -0.49 -3.27 -17.39
N LEU A 143 0.25 -4.21 -17.97
CA LEU A 143 1.72 -4.16 -17.95
C LEU A 143 2.16 -2.99 -18.84
N ALA A 144 1.93 -1.77 -18.38
CA ALA A 144 2.50 -0.59 -18.97
C ALA A 144 3.98 -0.62 -18.63
N LEU A 145 4.80 -1.08 -19.58
CA LEU A 145 6.22 -0.74 -19.61
C LEU A 145 6.27 0.79 -19.51
N TRP A 146 6.61 1.30 -18.33
CA TRP A 146 6.96 2.70 -18.18
C TRP A 146 8.26 2.89 -18.98
N GLU A 147 8.13 3.18 -20.29
CA GLU A 147 9.22 3.78 -21.04
C GLU A 147 9.28 5.25 -20.62
N ASN A 148 10.28 5.51 -19.77
CA ASN A 148 10.96 6.78 -19.45
C ASN A 148 10.34 8.09 -19.98
#